data_AF-A0A7X8Q8Z3-F1
#
_entry.id   AF-A0A7X8Q8Z3-F1
#
_cell.length_a   1.000
_cell.length_b   1.000
_cell.length_c   1.000
_cell.angle_alpha   90.00
_cell.angle_beta   90.00
_cell.angle_gamma   90.00
#
_symmetry.space_group_name_H-M   'P 1'
#
loop_
_entity.id
_entity.type
_entity.pdbx_description
1 polymer ?
#
loop_
_entity_poly.entity_id
_entity_poly.type
_entity_poly.pdbx_seq_one_letter_code
_entity_poly.pdbx_strand_id
1 'polypeptide(L)'
;MSKIKTIEKLGKNIITSFKKDYNSPKDSNRKYNYQKCLTEKLDEYEEPFTQETINEIVLWKINRYVKIDDEILILLNKIKDTDTEFNKELTREILTKLLKTKGVRIALASTILRFKNPNIYQIIDQRVYRFTHPNGEKFKHTEDAEKTISTYFDYLKRLKEICNEFEIPFAESDRILYLMDKEFNKDYKLK
;
A
#
# COMPACT_ATOMS: atom_id res chain seq x y z
N MET A 1 -21.72 -7.27 -20.00
CA MET A 1 -20.71 -6.45 -19.30
C MET A 1 -20.18 -7.27 -18.15
N SER A 2 -18.88 -7.63 -18.15
CA SER A 2 -18.26 -8.17 -16.94
C SER A 2 -18.49 -7.16 -15.81
N LYS A 3 -18.65 -7.63 -14.56
CA LYS A 3 -18.67 -6.76 -13.35
C LYS A 3 -17.31 -6.87 -12.66
N ILE A 4 -16.77 -5.76 -12.13
CA ILE A 4 -15.49 -5.75 -11.38
C ILE A 4 -15.59 -6.76 -10.24
N LYS A 5 -14.59 -7.64 -10.14
CA LYS A 5 -14.47 -8.61 -9.04
C LYS A 5 -13.82 -7.91 -7.86
N THR A 6 -14.62 -7.66 -6.82
CA THR A 6 -14.20 -7.13 -5.51
C THR A 6 -13.95 -8.29 -4.55
N ILE A 7 -13.33 -8.04 -3.39
CA ILE A 7 -13.02 -9.12 -2.45
C ILE A 7 -14.28 -9.81 -1.94
N GLU A 8 -15.36 -9.08 -1.66
CA GLU A 8 -16.64 -9.67 -1.24
C GLU A 8 -17.31 -10.53 -2.32
N LYS A 9 -17.07 -10.21 -3.60
CA LYS A 9 -17.59 -11.02 -4.72
C LYS A 9 -16.74 -12.26 -4.97
N LEU A 10 -15.47 -12.25 -4.53
CA LEU A 10 -14.61 -13.41 -4.53
C LEU A 10 -14.89 -14.19 -3.25
N GLY A 11 -15.65 -15.29 -3.33
CA GLY A 11 -15.95 -16.09 -2.15
C GLY A 11 -14.69 -16.52 -1.39
N LYS A 12 -14.79 -16.67 -0.06
CA LYS A 12 -13.68 -16.98 0.85
C LYS A 12 -12.77 -18.10 0.34
N ASN A 13 -13.33 -19.15 -0.26
CA ASN A 13 -12.59 -20.27 -0.84
C ASN A 13 -11.57 -19.85 -1.92
N ILE A 14 -11.93 -18.90 -2.78
CA ILE A 14 -11.03 -18.40 -3.84
C ILE A 14 -9.86 -17.64 -3.21
N ILE A 15 -10.15 -16.79 -2.22
CA ILE A 15 -9.15 -15.97 -1.54
C ILE A 15 -8.19 -16.86 -0.75
N THR A 16 -8.72 -17.82 0.00
CA THR A 16 -7.92 -18.78 0.76
C THR A 16 -7.05 -19.65 -0.15
N SER A 17 -7.56 -20.09 -1.31
CA SER A 17 -6.75 -20.80 -2.30
C SER A 17 -5.63 -19.91 -2.83
N PHE A 18 -5.94 -18.68 -3.22
CA PHE A 18 -4.94 -17.75 -3.76
C PHE A 18 -3.81 -17.46 -2.76
N LYS A 19 -4.17 -17.26 -1.47
CA LYS A 19 -3.20 -17.10 -0.38
C LYS A 19 -2.28 -18.31 -0.24
N LYS A 20 -2.82 -19.53 -0.28
CA LYS A 20 -2.01 -20.76 -0.21
C LYS A 20 -1.00 -20.82 -1.34
N ASP A 21 -1.40 -20.40 -2.53
CA ASP A 21 -0.53 -20.41 -3.70
C ASP A 21 0.55 -19.31 -3.64
N TYR A 22 0.23 -18.14 -3.06
CA TYR A 22 1.22 -17.07 -2.78
C TYR A 22 2.32 -17.55 -1.83
N ASN A 23 1.96 -18.30 -0.78
CA ASN A 23 2.91 -18.83 0.21
C ASN A 23 3.61 -20.13 -0.24
N SER A 24 3.23 -20.71 -1.39
CA SER A 24 3.80 -21.97 -1.87
C SER A 24 5.05 -21.74 -2.72
N PRO A 25 6.20 -22.36 -2.38
CA PRO A 25 7.41 -22.26 -3.19
C PRO A 25 7.28 -22.83 -4.61
N LYS A 26 6.28 -23.70 -4.84
CA LYS A 26 6.17 -24.57 -6.02
C LYS A 26 5.38 -24.00 -7.21
N ASP A 27 4.65 -22.90 -7.06
CA ASP A 27 3.89 -22.29 -8.16
C ASP A 27 4.51 -20.95 -8.59
N SER A 28 5.31 -20.97 -9.66
CA SER A 28 6.11 -19.82 -10.11
C SER A 28 5.29 -18.64 -10.64
N ASN A 29 4.01 -18.84 -10.96
CA ASN A 29 3.20 -17.84 -11.65
C ASN A 29 2.53 -16.80 -10.73
N ARG A 30 2.59 -16.98 -9.40
CA ARG A 30 1.97 -16.08 -8.42
C ARG A 30 2.94 -15.46 -7.41
N LYS A 31 4.24 -15.40 -7.74
CA LYS A 31 5.22 -14.65 -6.94
C LYS A 31 5.20 -13.17 -7.27
N TYR A 32 5.21 -12.32 -6.25
CA TYR A 32 5.38 -10.88 -6.42
C TYR A 32 6.80 -10.60 -6.95
N ASN A 33 6.91 -9.98 -8.13
CA ASN A 33 8.18 -9.75 -8.81
C ASN A 33 8.38 -8.32 -9.32
N TYR A 34 7.55 -7.39 -8.85
CA TYR A 34 7.66 -5.98 -9.24
C TYR A 34 8.93 -5.39 -8.63
N GLN A 35 9.86 -4.92 -9.48
CA GLN A 35 11.17 -4.39 -9.07
C GLN A 35 11.90 -5.27 -8.06
N LYS A 36 11.92 -6.60 -8.29
CA LYS A 36 12.37 -7.64 -7.35
C LYS A 36 13.57 -7.23 -6.47
N CYS A 37 14.72 -6.90 -7.07
CA CYS A 37 15.94 -6.59 -6.31
C CYS A 37 15.78 -5.35 -5.41
N LEU A 38 15.03 -4.34 -5.85
CA LEU A 38 14.80 -3.13 -5.06
C LEU A 38 13.74 -3.37 -3.98
N THR A 39 12.73 -4.21 -4.25
CA THR A 39 11.78 -4.65 -3.22
C THR A 39 12.50 -5.39 -2.10
N GLU A 40 13.34 -6.38 -2.42
CA GLU A 40 14.10 -7.15 -1.43
C GLU A 40 14.97 -6.22 -0.57
N LYS A 41 15.72 -5.30 -1.22
CA LYS A 41 16.51 -4.30 -0.51
C LYS A 41 15.69 -3.42 0.45
N LEU A 42 14.54 -2.93 -0.01
CA LEU A 42 13.70 -2.02 0.79
C LEU A 42 12.92 -2.74 1.89
N ASP A 43 12.62 -4.04 1.72
CA ASP A 43 11.97 -4.86 2.74
C ASP A 43 12.90 -5.22 3.90
N GLU A 44 14.19 -5.38 3.61
CA GLU A 44 15.24 -5.66 4.61
C GLU A 44 15.84 -4.38 5.22
N TYR A 45 15.31 -3.20 4.88
CA TYR A 45 15.87 -1.92 5.31
C TYR A 45 15.39 -1.54 6.72
N GLU A 46 16.30 -1.58 7.70
CA GLU A 46 16.01 -1.28 9.11
C GLU A 46 16.54 0.08 9.59
N GLU A 47 17.37 0.74 8.79
CA GLU A 47 18.05 1.98 9.15
C GLU A 47 17.09 3.21 9.16
N PRO A 48 17.50 4.35 9.76
CA PRO A 48 16.79 5.60 9.58
C PRO A 48 16.67 5.97 8.09
N PHE A 49 15.49 6.46 7.70
CA PHE A 49 15.24 6.95 6.35
C PHE A 49 16.03 8.24 6.13
N THR A 50 16.81 8.25 5.05
CA THR A 50 17.49 9.43 4.53
C THR A 50 16.88 9.83 3.19
N GLN A 51 17.35 10.93 2.59
CA GLN A 51 16.93 11.32 1.25
C GLN A 51 17.26 10.23 0.22
N GLU A 52 18.36 9.49 0.38
CA GLU A 52 18.75 8.37 -0.47
C GLU A 52 17.71 7.24 -0.39
N THR A 53 17.29 6.85 0.82
CA THR A 53 16.23 5.85 1.02
C THR A 53 14.92 6.30 0.36
N ILE A 54 14.55 7.57 0.52
CA ILE A 54 13.37 8.12 -0.16
C ILE A 54 13.52 8.02 -1.67
N ASN A 55 14.68 8.35 -2.23
CA ASN A 55 14.91 8.26 -3.68
C ASN A 55 14.71 6.83 -4.19
N GLU A 56 15.16 5.83 -3.43
CA GLU A 56 14.96 4.41 -3.74
C GLU A 56 13.48 4.02 -3.68
N ILE A 57 12.75 4.44 -2.66
CA ILE A 57 11.30 4.22 -2.55
C ILE A 57 10.54 4.92 -3.69
N VAL A 58 10.93 6.15 -4.03
CA VAL A 58 10.34 6.89 -5.14
C VAL A 58 10.60 6.13 -6.43
N LEU A 59 11.85 5.76 -6.73
CA LEU A 59 12.23 4.95 -7.91
C LEU A 59 11.43 3.64 -7.97
N TRP A 60 11.24 2.99 -6.83
CA TRP A 60 10.42 1.79 -6.71
C TRP A 60 8.97 2.03 -7.14
N LYS A 61 8.37 3.17 -6.79
CA LYS A 61 6.97 3.46 -7.17
C LYS A 61 6.85 4.09 -8.57
N ILE A 62 7.75 4.98 -8.90
CA ILE A 62 7.72 5.91 -10.03
C ILE A 62 9.12 6.43 -10.37
N ASN A 63 9.48 6.49 -11.65
CA ASN A 63 10.79 6.98 -12.08
C ASN A 63 10.89 8.52 -12.03
N ARG A 64 10.96 9.13 -10.84
CA ARG A 64 11.16 10.58 -10.64
C ARG A 64 11.95 10.89 -9.38
N TYR A 65 12.33 12.16 -9.21
CA TYR A 65 12.95 12.67 -7.99
C TYR A 65 11.96 13.50 -7.16
N VAL A 66 12.06 13.39 -5.83
CA VAL A 66 11.30 14.19 -4.87
C VAL A 66 12.25 14.59 -3.75
N LYS A 67 12.42 15.90 -3.53
CA LYS A 67 13.14 16.41 -2.36
C LYS A 67 12.21 16.42 -1.15
N ILE A 68 12.60 15.74 -0.08
CA ILE A 68 11.91 15.74 1.21
C ILE A 68 12.69 16.62 2.19
N ASP A 69 11.95 17.39 2.99
CA ASP A 69 12.53 18.24 4.02
C ASP A 69 12.97 17.41 5.23
N ASP A 70 14.06 17.82 5.89
CA ASP A 70 14.63 17.09 7.02
C ASP A 70 13.64 16.91 8.18
N GLU A 71 12.73 17.88 8.39
CA GLU A 71 11.64 17.75 9.35
C GLU A 71 10.74 16.54 9.10
N ILE A 72 10.47 16.23 7.82
CA ILE A 72 9.66 15.07 7.45
C ILE A 72 10.44 13.79 7.71
N LEU A 73 11.74 13.76 7.41
CA LEU A 73 12.60 12.61 7.71
C LEU A 73 12.67 12.34 9.22
N ILE A 74 12.81 13.39 10.03
CA ILE A 74 12.78 13.28 11.50
C ILE A 74 11.46 12.65 11.96
N LEU A 75 10.33 13.09 11.42
CA LEU A 75 9.02 12.53 11.77
C LEU A 75 8.84 11.08 11.30
N LEU A 76 9.25 10.76 10.07
CA LEU A 76 9.23 9.39 9.54
C LEU A 76 10.04 8.44 10.40
N ASN A 77 11.19 8.89 10.90
CA ASN A 77 12.07 8.09 11.74
C ASN A 77 11.59 7.94 13.20
N LYS A 78 10.50 8.61 13.59
CA LYS A 78 9.80 8.30 14.85
C LYS A 78 8.98 7.01 14.78
N ILE A 79 8.59 6.59 13.58
CA ILE A 79 7.92 5.30 13.35
C ILE A 79 8.99 4.21 13.42
N LYS A 80 8.80 3.22 14.28
CA LYS A 80 9.64 2.03 14.31
C LYS A 80 8.98 0.93 13.50
N ASP A 81 9.79 0.08 12.88
CA ASP A 81 9.37 -1.14 12.20
C ASP A 81 8.70 -2.15 13.17
N THR A 82 9.11 -2.13 14.43
CA THR A 82 8.53 -2.93 15.51
C THR A 82 7.19 -2.42 16.04
N ASP A 83 6.79 -1.20 15.67
CA ASP A 83 5.51 -0.66 16.13
C ASP A 83 4.35 -1.50 15.56
N THR A 84 3.39 -1.83 16.41
CA THR A 84 2.18 -2.59 16.02
C THR A 84 0.91 -1.74 16.05
N GLU A 85 0.94 -0.62 16.78
CA GLU A 85 -0.19 0.26 16.98
C GLU A 85 -0.18 1.45 16.02
N PHE A 86 -1.36 1.78 15.49
CA PHE A 86 -1.52 2.90 14.57
C PHE A 86 -1.60 4.22 15.35
N ASN A 87 -0.54 5.03 15.28
CA ASN A 87 -0.52 6.39 15.84
C ASN A 87 -1.14 7.39 14.85
N LYS A 88 -2.41 7.74 15.08
CA LYS A 88 -3.20 8.59 14.17
C LYS A 88 -2.65 10.01 14.07
N GLU A 89 -2.21 10.58 15.18
CA GLU A 89 -1.72 11.96 15.29
C GLU A 89 -0.41 12.12 14.53
N LEU A 90 0.57 11.26 14.82
CA LEU A 90 1.87 11.24 14.13
C LEU A 90 1.70 10.97 12.63
N THR A 91 0.86 9.98 12.27
CA THR A 91 0.61 9.67 10.86
C THR A 91 -0.02 10.86 10.12
N ARG A 92 -0.98 11.55 10.74
CA ARG A 92 -1.61 12.73 10.14
C ARG A 92 -0.58 13.84 9.94
N GLU A 93 0.28 14.09 10.92
CA GLU A 93 1.33 15.11 10.81
C GLU A 93 2.28 14.82 9.63
N ILE A 94 2.77 13.58 9.55
CA ILE A 94 3.64 13.11 8.46
C ILE A 94 2.95 13.28 7.11
N LEU A 95 1.72 12.76 6.96
CA LEU A 95 0.99 12.85 5.70
C LEU A 95 0.68 14.29 5.30
N THR A 96 0.36 15.17 6.26
CA THR A 96 0.11 16.59 6.00
C THR A 96 1.33 17.26 5.40
N LYS A 97 2.53 16.98 5.93
CA LYS A 97 3.77 17.53 5.37
C LYS A 97 4.12 16.89 4.03
N LEU A 98 4.03 15.55 3.91
CA LEU A 98 4.28 14.83 2.66
C LEU A 98 3.38 15.31 1.52
N LEU A 99 2.08 15.49 1.76
CA LEU A 99 1.14 15.94 0.72
C LEU A 99 1.36 17.39 0.28
N LYS A 100 2.04 18.21 1.08
CA LYS A 100 2.47 19.55 0.68
C LYS A 100 3.74 19.53 -0.19
N THR A 101 4.51 18.45 -0.16
CA THR A 101 5.71 18.31 -0.97
C THR A 101 5.36 18.12 -2.45
N LYS A 102 5.96 18.95 -3.31
CA LYS A 102 5.77 18.87 -4.77
C LYS A 102 6.14 17.47 -5.28
N GLY A 103 5.23 16.88 -6.03
CA GLY A 103 5.45 15.53 -6.56
C GLY A 103 5.19 14.42 -5.55
N VAL A 104 4.57 14.70 -4.41
CA VAL A 104 4.06 13.66 -3.50
C VAL A 104 2.55 13.70 -3.49
N ARG A 105 1.95 12.54 -3.76
CA ARG A 105 0.51 12.30 -3.60
C ARG A 105 0.35 11.12 -2.65
N ILE A 106 -0.86 10.88 -2.18
CA ILE A 106 -1.15 9.82 -1.21
C ILE A 106 -0.66 8.42 -1.63
N ALA A 107 -0.66 8.10 -2.93
CA ALA A 107 -0.11 6.85 -3.43
C ALA A 107 1.41 6.71 -3.16
N LEU A 108 2.17 7.80 -3.30
CA LEU A 108 3.59 7.81 -2.96
C LEU A 108 3.81 7.89 -1.45
N ALA A 109 3.04 8.74 -0.76
CA ALA A 109 3.15 8.91 0.69
C ALA A 109 2.86 7.59 1.43
N SER A 110 1.82 6.85 1.04
CA SER A 110 1.52 5.52 1.58
C SER A 110 2.59 4.48 1.23
N THR A 111 3.27 4.62 0.09
CA THR A 111 4.41 3.75 -0.25
C THR A 111 5.60 3.99 0.68
N ILE A 112 5.92 5.26 0.95
CA ILE A 112 6.96 5.63 1.93
C ILE A 112 6.62 5.06 3.31
N LEU A 113 5.37 5.24 3.77
CA LEU A 113 4.93 4.70 5.05
C LEU A 113 4.95 3.17 5.10
N ARG A 114 4.55 2.48 4.02
CA ARG A 114 4.56 1.01 3.94
C ARG A 114 5.95 0.44 4.06
N PHE A 115 6.94 1.03 3.39
CA PHE A 115 8.34 0.58 3.56
C PHE A 115 8.89 0.93 4.94
N LYS A 116 8.37 1.97 5.61
CA LYS A 116 8.80 2.28 6.98
C LYS A 116 8.27 1.28 7.99
N ASN A 117 7.00 0.87 7.87
CA ASN A 117 6.42 -0.18 8.69
C ASN A 117 5.24 -0.86 7.95
N PRO A 118 5.44 -2.07 7.40
CA PRO A 118 4.39 -2.78 6.68
C PRO A 118 3.29 -3.33 7.61
N ASN A 119 3.57 -3.51 8.90
CA ASN A 119 2.58 -4.00 9.87
C ASN A 119 1.50 -2.96 10.19
N ILE A 120 1.80 -1.67 9.99
CA ILE A 120 0.87 -0.56 10.25
C ILE A 120 0.30 0.01 8.95
N TYR A 121 1.13 0.17 7.93
CA TYR A 121 0.78 0.89 6.70
C TYR A 121 0.81 -0.01 5.48
N GLN A 122 -0.09 0.27 4.54
CA GLN A 122 -0.20 -0.45 3.28
C GLN A 122 -0.43 0.56 2.15
N ILE A 123 0.06 0.23 0.96
CA ILE A 123 0.00 1.13 -0.19
C ILE A 123 -1.46 1.33 -0.62
N ILE A 124 -1.88 2.57 -0.80
CA ILE A 124 -3.19 2.87 -1.42
C ILE A 124 -2.98 3.26 -2.90
N ASP A 125 -3.58 2.49 -3.79
CA ASP A 125 -3.73 2.86 -5.20
C ASP A 125 -5.09 2.44 -5.75
N GLN A 126 -5.38 2.78 -7.01
CA GLN A 126 -6.67 2.50 -7.62
C GLN A 126 -7.01 1.00 -7.66
N ARG A 127 -6.02 0.11 -7.76
CA ARG A 127 -6.22 -1.36 -7.82
C ARG A 127 -6.61 -1.88 -6.45
N VAL A 128 -5.85 -1.52 -5.43
CA VAL A 128 -6.14 -1.99 -4.07
C VAL A 128 -7.44 -1.36 -3.55
N TYR A 129 -7.69 -0.09 -3.85
CA TYR A 129 -8.90 0.62 -3.45
C TYR A 129 -10.18 -0.02 -4.01
N ARG A 130 -10.20 -0.42 -5.30
CA ARG A 130 -11.37 -1.08 -5.89
C ARG A 130 -11.64 -2.47 -5.30
N PHE A 131 -10.62 -3.14 -4.76
CA PHE A 131 -10.81 -4.42 -4.07
C PHE A 131 -11.43 -4.27 -2.70
N THR A 132 -11.03 -3.23 -1.97
CA THR A 132 -11.49 -2.95 -0.61
C THR A 132 -12.83 -2.21 -0.56
N HIS A 133 -13.31 -1.70 -1.69
CA HIS A 133 -14.60 -1.00 -1.79
C HIS A 133 -15.60 -1.83 -2.59
N PRO A 134 -16.66 -2.37 -1.95
CA PRO A 134 -17.50 -3.41 -2.54
C PRO A 134 -18.33 -2.97 -3.75
N ASN A 135 -18.63 -1.67 -3.81
CA ASN A 135 -19.33 -1.07 -4.93
C ASN A 135 -18.40 -0.74 -6.12
N GLY A 136 -17.11 -1.07 -6.03
CA GLY A 136 -16.11 -0.69 -7.04
C GLY A 136 -15.95 0.83 -7.12
N GLU A 137 -16.10 1.51 -5.99
CA GLU A 137 -15.93 2.96 -5.90
C GLU A 137 -14.56 3.34 -6.43
N LYS A 138 -14.54 4.38 -7.25
CA LYS A 138 -13.28 4.91 -7.75
C LYS A 138 -12.59 5.65 -6.63
N PHE A 139 -11.28 5.43 -6.52
CA PHE A 139 -10.43 6.28 -5.71
C PHE A 139 -10.48 7.71 -6.26
N LYS A 140 -11.21 8.59 -5.58
CA LYS A 140 -11.36 9.98 -6.01
C LYS A 140 -10.17 10.77 -5.50
N HIS A 141 -9.44 11.37 -6.43
CA HIS A 141 -8.44 12.35 -6.08
C HIS A 141 -9.14 13.64 -5.62
N THR A 142 -8.67 14.21 -4.51
CA THR A 142 -9.08 15.51 -4.01
C THR A 142 -7.82 16.32 -3.71
N GLU A 143 -7.92 17.64 -3.86
CA GLU A 143 -6.85 18.56 -3.49
C GLU A 143 -6.86 18.88 -2.00
N ASP A 144 -7.94 18.50 -1.30
CA ASP A 144 -8.07 18.63 0.14
C ASP A 144 -7.24 17.56 0.86
N ALA A 145 -6.17 18.02 1.51
CA ALA A 145 -5.24 17.13 2.21
C ALA A 145 -5.92 16.36 3.35
N GLU A 146 -6.81 16.99 4.13
CA GLU A 146 -7.46 16.32 5.27
C GLU A 146 -8.46 15.26 4.79
N LYS A 147 -9.21 15.54 3.73
CA LYS A 147 -10.07 14.51 3.11
C LYS A 147 -9.26 13.35 2.55
N THR A 148 -8.11 13.64 1.95
CA THR A 148 -7.19 12.60 1.44
C THR A 148 -6.65 11.73 2.57
N ILE A 149 -6.22 12.34 3.67
CA ILE A 149 -5.72 11.64 4.86
C ILE A 149 -6.83 10.79 5.50
N SER A 150 -8.03 11.36 5.66
CA SER A 150 -9.18 10.65 6.21
C SER A 150 -9.55 9.42 5.36
N THR A 151 -9.55 9.58 4.02
CA THR A 151 -9.77 8.47 3.08
C THR A 151 -8.73 7.36 3.25
N TYR A 152 -7.46 7.73 3.46
CA TYR A 152 -6.40 6.75 3.70
C TYR A 152 -6.57 6.02 5.03
N PHE A 153 -7.00 6.70 6.09
CA PHE A 153 -7.27 6.07 7.38
C PHE A 153 -8.45 5.09 7.31
N ASP A 154 -9.53 5.49 6.64
CA ASP A 154 -10.68 4.61 6.41
C ASP A 154 -10.28 3.39 5.56
N TYR A 155 -9.42 3.60 4.56
CA TYR A 155 -8.85 2.52 3.77
C TYR A 155 -8.05 1.53 4.63
N LEU A 156 -7.12 2.00 5.48
CA LEU A 156 -6.32 1.12 6.34
C LEU A 156 -7.22 0.33 7.30
N LYS A 157 -8.24 0.97 7.88
CA LYS A 157 -9.21 0.30 8.76
C LYS A 157 -9.95 -0.82 8.02
N ARG A 158 -10.53 -0.52 6.85
CA ARG A 158 -11.24 -1.53 6.03
C ARG A 158 -10.33 -2.66 5.58
N LEU A 159 -9.09 -2.32 5.19
CA LEU A 159 -8.12 -3.32 4.78
C LEU A 159 -7.77 -4.26 5.95
N LYS A 160 -7.64 -3.75 7.17
CA LYS A 160 -7.43 -4.59 8.37
C LYS A 160 -8.62 -5.51 8.61
N GLU A 161 -9.85 -5.02 8.49
CA GLU A 161 -11.07 -5.83 8.64
C GLU A 161 -11.10 -6.97 7.61
N ILE A 162 -10.83 -6.66 6.34
CA ILE A 162 -10.72 -7.64 5.25
C ILE A 162 -9.60 -8.65 5.54
N CYS A 163 -8.42 -8.17 5.96
CA CYS A 163 -7.29 -9.05 6.27
C CYS A 163 -7.64 -10.02 7.40
N ASN A 164 -8.36 -9.56 8.41
CA ASN A 164 -8.81 -10.42 9.51
C ASN A 164 -9.86 -11.44 9.05
N GLU A 165 -10.86 -11.02 8.26
CA GLU A 165 -11.94 -11.88 7.77
C GLU A 165 -11.44 -13.03 6.87
N PHE A 166 -10.48 -12.71 5.99
CA PHE A 166 -9.93 -13.61 4.99
C PHE A 166 -8.56 -14.20 5.38
N GLU A 167 -8.12 -13.93 6.61
CA GLU A 167 -6.82 -14.37 7.16
C GLU A 167 -5.63 -13.97 6.27
N ILE A 168 -5.66 -12.80 5.64
CA ILE A 168 -4.56 -12.27 4.84
C ILE A 168 -3.56 -11.62 5.80
N PRO A 169 -2.25 -11.94 5.75
CA PRO A 169 -1.25 -11.22 6.52
C PRO A 169 -1.25 -9.74 6.09
N PHE A 170 -1.55 -8.84 7.03
CA PHE A 170 -1.71 -7.42 6.70
C PHE A 170 -0.46 -6.82 6.05
N ALA A 171 0.73 -7.19 6.53
CA ALA A 171 2.02 -6.74 5.99
C ALA A 171 2.22 -7.05 4.50
N GLU A 172 1.59 -8.12 4.00
CA GLU A 172 1.69 -8.59 2.61
C GLU A 172 0.45 -8.24 1.78
N SER A 173 -0.53 -7.57 2.39
CA SER A 173 -1.85 -7.39 1.79
C SER A 173 -1.82 -6.57 0.51
N ASP A 174 -1.00 -5.52 0.42
CA ASP A 174 -0.85 -4.71 -0.80
C ASP A 174 -0.40 -5.56 -2.01
N ARG A 175 0.54 -6.49 -1.78
CA ARG A 175 1.12 -7.37 -2.80
C ARG A 175 0.13 -8.44 -3.23
N ILE A 176 -0.52 -9.08 -2.27
CA ILE A 176 -1.53 -10.11 -2.52
C ILE A 176 -2.68 -9.52 -3.32
N LEU A 177 -3.21 -8.37 -2.90
CA LEU A 177 -4.30 -7.68 -3.58
C LEU A 177 -3.88 -7.20 -4.98
N TYR A 178 -2.64 -6.75 -5.16
CA TYR A 178 -2.11 -6.41 -6.48
C TYR A 178 -2.09 -7.61 -7.44
N LEU A 179 -1.66 -8.79 -6.96
CA LEU A 179 -1.63 -10.00 -7.78
C LEU A 179 -3.04 -10.50 -8.09
N MET A 180 -3.94 -10.49 -7.11
CA MET A 180 -5.35 -10.80 -7.30
C MET A 180 -5.99 -9.88 -8.35
N ASP A 181 -5.65 -8.59 -8.32
CA ASP A 181 -6.13 -7.63 -9.31
C ASP A 181 -5.69 -7.96 -10.72
N LYS A 182 -4.41 -8.32 -10.89
CA LYS A 182 -3.88 -8.74 -12.18
C LYS A 182 -4.53 -10.02 -12.70
N GLU A 183 -4.93 -10.93 -11.82
CA GLU A 183 -5.57 -12.19 -12.21
C GLU A 183 -7.06 -11.99 -12.54
N PHE A 184 -7.80 -11.34 -11.65
CA PHE A 184 -9.27 -11.32 -11.68
C PHE A 184 -9.86 -10.11 -12.39
N ASN A 185 -9.10 -9.01 -12.51
CA ASN A 185 -9.55 -7.76 -13.13
C ASN A 185 -8.70 -7.35 -14.34
N LYS A 186 -8.06 -8.33 -15.00
CA LYS A 186 -7.20 -8.12 -16.19
C LYS A 186 -7.88 -7.33 -17.33
N ASP A 187 -9.18 -7.51 -17.50
CA ASP A 187 -9.96 -6.89 -18.56
C ASP A 187 -10.44 -5.46 -18.20
N TYR A 188 -10.20 -4.99 -16.97
CA TYR A 188 -10.57 -3.65 -16.53
C TYR A 188 -9.41 -2.68 -16.59
N LYS A 189 -9.45 -1.82 -17.62
CA LYS A 189 -8.55 -0.68 -17.72
C LYS A 189 -8.76 0.26 -16.54
N LEU A 190 -7.65 0.62 -15.88
CA LEU A 190 -7.60 1.72 -14.93
C LEU A 190 -7.94 3.02 -15.69
N LYS A 191 -8.75 3.88 -15.06
CA LYS A 191 -9.18 5.16 -15.63
C LYS A 191 -8.55 6.31 -14.86
#